data_AF-A0ABD3F5L4-F1
#
_entry.id   AF-A0ABD3F5L4-F1
#
_cell.length_a   1.000
_cell.length_b   1.000
_cell.length_c   1.000
_cell.angle_alpha   90.00
_cell.angle_beta   90.00
_cell.angle_gamma   90.00
#
_symmetry.space_group_name_H-M   'P 1'
#
loop_
_entity.id
_entity.type
_entity.pdbx_description
1 polymer ?
#
loop_
_entity_poly.entity_id
_entity_poly.type
_entity_poly.pdbx_seq_one_letter_code
_entity_poly.pdbx_strand_id
1 'polypeptide(L)'
;MPMLQAARVVTRYCLPEGSGDLPHVSRQLDAYLDTFSANWTIVTAYKRTGSLRFVQFVASRESAETQDPFFKQWLLNRTAEFSADRGDLPTLCWLMEKYLPVETVDNVTEIAGTLGHLEILQWLYDHQRDRVRFDVALCGAFEKQTRTGSGVVT
;
A
#
# COMPACT_ATOMS: atom_id res chain seq x y z
N MET A 1 8.61 4.32 -13.01
CA MET A 1 8.28 5.03 -14.27
C MET A 1 8.77 6.46 -14.13
N PRO A 2 9.62 6.99 -15.04
CA PRO A 2 10.07 8.37 -14.95
C PRO A 2 8.86 9.31 -15.00
N MET A 3 8.91 10.36 -14.19
CA MET A 3 7.78 11.25 -13.93
C MET A 3 7.31 12.01 -15.19
N LEU A 4 8.26 12.32 -16.08
CA LEU A 4 7.99 12.83 -17.42
C LEU A 4 7.04 11.91 -18.22
N GLN A 5 7.12 10.58 -18.05
CA GLN A 5 6.22 9.65 -18.76
C GLN A 5 4.80 9.71 -18.20
N ALA A 6 4.63 9.87 -16.89
CA ALA A 6 3.31 10.03 -16.28
C ALA A 6 2.68 11.38 -16.69
N ALA A 7 3.47 12.47 -16.63
CA ALA A 7 3.04 13.78 -17.08
C ALA A 7 2.68 13.78 -18.58
N ARG A 8 3.49 13.11 -19.42
CA ARG A 8 3.23 12.95 -20.86
C ARG A 8 1.98 12.13 -21.16
N VAL A 9 1.70 11.09 -20.36
CA VAL A 9 0.46 10.31 -20.50
C VAL A 9 -0.73 11.19 -20.14
N VAL A 10 -0.69 11.89 -19.01
CA VAL A 10 -1.79 12.78 -18.59
C VAL A 10 -2.01 13.90 -19.62
N THR A 11 -0.97 14.57 -20.10
CA THR A 11 -1.12 15.61 -21.13
C THR A 11 -1.69 15.06 -22.42
N ARG A 12 -1.33 13.83 -22.82
CA ARG A 12 -1.84 13.20 -24.04
C ARG A 12 -3.32 12.79 -23.95
N TYR A 13 -3.79 12.37 -22.78
CA TYR A 13 -5.18 11.88 -22.60
C TYR A 13 -6.15 12.93 -22.05
N CYS A 14 -5.65 13.97 -21.38
CA CYS A 14 -6.49 14.98 -20.74
C CYS A 14 -6.54 16.31 -21.51
N LEU A 15 -5.74 16.50 -22.56
CA LEU A 15 -5.79 17.68 -23.42
C LEU A 15 -6.55 17.38 -24.71
N PRO A 16 -7.28 18.37 -25.27
CA PRO A 16 -8.12 18.18 -26.46
C PRO A 16 -7.33 17.66 -27.67
N GLU A 17 -7.94 16.76 -28.45
CA GLU A 17 -7.37 16.29 -29.72
C GLU A 17 -7.09 17.48 -30.65
N GLY A 18 -5.81 17.78 -30.89
CA GLY A 18 -5.37 18.92 -31.71
C GLY A 18 -4.33 19.81 -31.03
N SER A 19 -4.20 19.76 -29.71
CA SER A 19 -2.99 20.27 -29.05
C SER A 19 -1.84 19.28 -29.30
N GLY A 20 -0.82 19.69 -30.05
CA GLY A 20 0.37 18.86 -30.32
C GLY A 20 1.12 18.43 -29.05
N ASP A 21 2.28 17.80 -29.17
CA ASP A 21 3.12 17.48 -27.99
C ASP A 21 3.45 18.80 -27.26
N LEU A 22 2.99 18.94 -26.02
CA LEU A 22 3.14 20.14 -25.17
C LEU A 22 4.23 19.89 -24.11
N PRO A 23 5.52 19.94 -24.49
CA PRO A 23 6.62 19.56 -23.61
C PRO A 23 6.80 20.53 -22.43
N HIS A 24 6.32 21.77 -22.54
CA HIS A 24 6.37 22.75 -21.46
C HIS A 24 5.33 22.46 -20.37
N VAL A 25 4.10 22.07 -20.74
CA VAL A 25 3.08 21.62 -19.79
C VAL A 25 3.52 20.33 -19.11
N SER A 26 4.04 19.38 -19.88
CA SER A 26 4.57 18.14 -19.34
C SER A 26 5.70 18.40 -18.33
N ARG A 27 6.64 19.32 -18.64
CA ARG A 27 7.69 19.74 -17.70
C ARG A 27 7.18 20.49 -16.48
N GLN A 28 6.14 21.33 -16.62
CA GLN A 28 5.56 22.03 -15.47
C GLN A 28 4.83 21.08 -14.54
N LEU A 29 4.09 20.11 -15.09
CA LEU A 29 3.49 19.03 -14.31
C LEU A 29 4.57 18.19 -13.63
N ASP A 30 5.66 17.86 -14.34
CA ASP A 30 6.80 17.13 -13.78
C ASP A 30 7.42 17.89 -12.59
N ALA A 31 7.76 19.18 -12.78
CA ALA A 31 8.36 20.02 -11.74
C ALA A 31 7.41 20.27 -10.55
N TYR A 32 6.11 20.41 -10.81
CA TYR A 32 5.10 20.52 -9.76
C TYR A 32 5.03 19.23 -8.94
N LEU A 33 4.95 18.08 -9.62
CA LEU A 33 4.91 16.79 -8.95
C LEU A 33 6.23 16.45 -8.24
N ASP A 34 7.38 16.93 -8.72
CA ASP A 34 8.68 16.87 -8.02
C ASP A 34 8.64 17.59 -6.68
N THR A 35 8.13 18.83 -6.69
CA THR A 35 7.99 19.64 -5.49
C THR A 35 7.03 18.99 -4.48
N PHE A 36 5.94 18.39 -4.97
CA PHE A 36 5.04 17.59 -4.13
C PHE A 36 5.72 16.34 -3.58
N SER A 37 6.48 15.61 -4.40
CA SER A 37 7.09 14.34 -4.01
C SER A 37 8.14 14.47 -2.91
N ALA A 38 8.89 15.58 -2.86
CA ALA A 38 9.97 15.77 -1.89
C ALA A 38 9.49 15.82 -0.43
N ASN A 39 8.23 16.21 -0.20
CA ASN A 39 7.68 16.43 1.14
C ASN A 39 6.72 15.33 1.61
N TRP A 40 6.49 14.31 0.78
CA TRP A 40 5.47 13.30 1.05
C TRP A 40 6.13 11.95 1.27
N THR A 41 5.74 11.29 2.36
CA THR A 41 6.06 9.90 2.62
C THR A 41 4.85 9.05 2.23
N ILE A 42 5.03 7.73 2.08
CA ILE A 42 3.91 6.84 1.81
C ILE A 42 2.81 6.95 2.89
N VAL A 43 3.20 7.23 4.14
CA VAL A 43 2.30 7.44 5.28
C VAL A 43 1.44 8.68 5.07
N THR A 44 2.05 9.83 4.74
CA THR A 44 1.28 11.08 4.55
C THR A 44 0.44 11.03 3.29
N ALA A 45 0.94 10.40 2.23
CA ALA A 45 0.23 10.13 0.99
C ALA A 45 -1.04 9.31 1.25
N TYR A 46 -0.89 8.17 1.92
CA TYR A 46 -2.01 7.30 2.20
C TYR A 46 -3.00 7.91 3.19
N LYS A 47 -2.52 8.52 4.28
CA LYS A 47 -3.39 9.13 5.28
C LYS A 47 -4.35 10.16 4.66
N ARG A 48 -3.85 10.99 3.72
CA ARG A 48 -4.63 12.06 3.10
C ARG A 48 -5.51 11.60 1.94
N THR A 49 -5.08 10.59 1.18
CA THR A 49 -5.75 10.24 -0.08
C THR A 49 -6.44 8.89 -0.08
N GLY A 50 -5.99 7.95 0.76
CA GLY A 50 -6.40 6.54 0.68
C GLY A 50 -6.04 5.85 -0.63
N SER A 51 -5.20 6.45 -1.49
CA SER A 51 -4.94 5.95 -2.83
C SER A 51 -3.67 5.11 -2.91
N LEU A 52 -3.83 3.81 -3.15
CA LEU A 52 -2.71 2.90 -3.44
C LEU A 52 -1.82 3.42 -4.57
N ARG A 53 -2.42 3.93 -5.65
CA ARG A 53 -1.67 4.45 -6.79
C ARG A 53 -0.78 5.62 -6.40
N PHE A 54 -1.27 6.52 -5.53
CA PHE A 54 -0.48 7.65 -5.06
C PHE A 54 0.63 7.21 -4.10
N VAL A 55 0.35 6.22 -3.24
CA VAL A 55 1.36 5.57 -2.40
C VAL A 55 2.48 4.94 -3.23
N GLN A 56 2.14 4.13 -4.22
CA GLN A 56 3.09 3.51 -5.15
C GLN A 56 3.94 4.55 -5.87
N PHE A 57 3.31 5.64 -6.27
CA PHE A 57 3.99 6.76 -6.89
C PHE A 57 5.01 7.38 -5.94
N VAL A 58 4.63 7.72 -4.70
CA VAL A 58 5.56 8.29 -3.71
C VAL A 58 6.69 7.30 -3.38
N ALA A 59 6.37 6.03 -3.14
CA ALA A 59 7.35 4.98 -2.84
C ALA A 59 8.40 4.82 -3.94
N SER A 60 7.99 4.93 -5.21
CA SER A 60 8.92 4.83 -6.36
C SER A 60 9.95 5.96 -6.45
N ARG A 61 9.82 6.99 -5.59
CA ARG A 61 10.62 8.21 -5.59
C ARG A 61 11.29 8.50 -4.25
N GLU A 62 11.30 7.50 -3.38
CA GLU A 62 12.00 7.53 -2.11
C GLU A 62 13.47 7.94 -2.28
N SER A 63 13.89 8.96 -1.53
CA SER A 63 15.25 9.52 -1.57
C SER A 63 16.24 8.63 -0.77
N ALA A 64 17.52 8.99 -0.81
CA ALA A 64 18.55 8.31 -0.01
C ALA A 64 18.27 8.37 1.51
N GLU A 65 17.66 9.45 2.00
CA GLU A 65 17.28 9.61 3.43
C GLU A 65 16.24 8.58 3.86
N THR A 66 15.39 8.16 2.92
CA THR A 66 14.37 7.13 3.18
C THR A 66 14.91 5.70 3.05
N GLN A 67 16.21 5.50 2.79
CA GLN A 67 16.83 4.17 2.77
C GLN A 67 17.20 3.63 4.16
N ASP A 68 17.08 4.45 5.21
CA ASP A 68 17.29 3.97 6.58
C ASP A 68 16.30 2.84 6.91
N PRO A 69 16.77 1.64 7.33
CA PRO A 69 15.90 0.49 7.58
C PRO A 69 14.84 0.74 8.65
N PHE A 70 15.17 1.47 9.72
CA PHE A 70 14.22 1.77 10.80
C PHE A 70 13.12 2.71 10.31
N PHE A 71 13.49 3.71 9.50
CA PHE A 71 12.52 4.61 8.89
C PHE A 71 11.59 3.88 7.93
N LYS A 72 12.11 2.98 7.08
CA LYS A 72 11.27 2.16 6.20
C LYS A 72 10.33 1.24 6.95
N GLN A 73 10.81 0.64 8.04
CA GLN A 73 9.99 -0.20 8.90
C GLN A 73 8.86 0.60 9.54
N TRP A 74 9.16 1.82 10.00
CA TRP A 74 8.14 2.74 10.51
C TRP A 74 7.12 3.13 9.43
N LEU A 75 7.56 3.42 8.20
CA LEU A 75 6.68 3.72 7.07
C LEU A 75 5.75 2.55 6.74
N LEU A 76 6.29 1.33 6.72
CA LEU A 76 5.53 0.09 6.51
C LEU A 76 4.45 -0.07 7.59
N ASN A 77 4.85 -0.13 8.87
CA ASN A 77 3.93 -0.34 9.99
C ASN A 77 2.83 0.72 10.01
N ARG A 78 3.19 1.99 9.89
CA ARG A 78 2.19 3.06 10.00
C ARG A 78 1.21 3.10 8.83
N THR A 79 1.67 2.78 7.61
CA THR A 79 0.78 2.71 6.44
C THR A 79 -0.10 1.46 6.51
N ALA A 80 0.45 0.34 7.01
CA ALA A 80 -0.28 -0.91 7.19
C ALA A 80 -1.41 -0.77 8.22
N GLU A 81 -1.16 -0.10 9.36
CA GLU A 81 -2.18 0.24 10.35
C GLU A 81 -3.33 1.04 9.72
N PHE A 82 -3.04 2.05 8.90
CA PHE A 82 -4.09 2.81 8.20
C PHE A 82 -4.86 1.96 7.18
N SER A 83 -4.19 1.03 6.49
CA SER A 83 -4.88 0.16 5.54
C SER A 83 -5.78 -0.85 6.25
N ALA A 84 -5.33 -1.37 7.40
CA ALA A 84 -6.12 -2.24 8.25
C ALA A 84 -7.33 -1.49 8.81
N ASP A 85 -7.15 -0.27 9.31
CA ASP A 85 -8.24 0.58 9.81
C ASP A 85 -9.35 0.78 8.76
N ARG A 86 -8.94 1.00 7.51
CA ARG A 86 -9.85 1.24 6.38
C ARG A 86 -10.42 -0.02 5.72
N GLY A 87 -9.93 -1.21 6.07
CA GLY A 87 -10.28 -2.44 5.35
C GLY A 87 -9.71 -2.51 3.93
N ASP A 88 -8.66 -1.76 3.61
CA ASP A 88 -8.05 -1.70 2.28
C ASP A 88 -7.00 -2.81 2.09
N LEU A 89 -7.51 -4.01 1.81
CA LEU A 89 -6.69 -5.18 1.53
C LEU A 89 -5.70 -4.95 0.36
N PRO A 90 -6.07 -4.36 -0.80
CA PRO A 90 -5.13 -4.11 -1.90
C PRO A 90 -3.89 -3.31 -1.49
N THR A 91 -4.06 -2.28 -0.67
CA THR A 91 -2.92 -1.49 -0.17
C THR A 91 -2.06 -2.31 0.78
N LEU A 92 -2.67 -3.05 1.70
CA LEU A 92 -1.93 -3.90 2.64
C LEU A 92 -1.11 -4.98 1.92
N CYS A 93 -1.71 -5.64 0.92
CA CYS A 93 -1.02 -6.61 0.06
C CYS A 93 0.20 -6.00 -0.59
N TRP A 94 0.05 -4.83 -1.21
CA TRP A 94 1.17 -4.17 -1.89
C TRP A 94 2.30 -3.78 -0.93
N LEU A 95 1.96 -3.29 0.27
CA LEU A 95 2.94 -2.94 1.30
C LEU A 95 3.78 -4.17 1.70
N MET A 96 3.10 -5.27 2.01
CA MET A 96 3.76 -6.47 2.50
C MET A 96 4.44 -7.26 1.39
N GLU A 97 3.95 -7.29 0.16
CA GLU A 97 4.54 -8.12 -0.91
C GLU A 97 5.59 -7.39 -1.75
N LYS A 98 5.50 -6.07 -1.87
CA LYS A 98 6.31 -5.31 -2.84
C LYS A 98 7.10 -4.17 -2.23
N TYR A 99 6.55 -3.46 -1.24
CA TYR A 99 7.25 -2.34 -0.64
C TYR A 99 8.39 -2.80 0.27
N LEU A 100 8.06 -3.62 1.28
CA LEU A 100 9.05 -4.28 2.14
C LEU A 100 8.66 -5.76 2.34
N PRO A 101 9.15 -6.68 1.49
CA PRO A 101 8.70 -8.08 1.48
C PRO A 101 9.17 -8.96 2.63
N VAL A 102 10.21 -8.56 3.35
CA VAL A 102 10.84 -9.41 4.39
C VAL A 102 10.42 -9.01 5.80
N GLU A 103 10.08 -7.74 6.00
CA GLU A 103 9.84 -7.21 7.33
C GLU A 103 8.50 -7.64 7.93
N THR A 104 8.48 -7.76 9.25
CA THR A 104 7.26 -8.03 10.02
C THR A 104 6.39 -6.79 10.13
N VAL A 105 5.09 -6.96 10.37
CA VAL A 105 4.14 -5.87 10.54
C VAL A 105 3.39 -6.01 11.85
N ASP A 106 3.36 -4.93 12.63
CA ASP A 106 2.75 -4.90 13.96
C ASP A 106 1.31 -4.34 13.91
N ASN A 107 0.50 -4.68 14.92
CA ASN A 107 -0.86 -4.16 15.19
C ASN A 107 -1.94 -4.38 14.11
N VAL A 108 -1.58 -4.80 12.91
CA VAL A 108 -2.52 -4.94 11.78
C VAL A 108 -3.63 -5.97 12.05
N THR A 109 -3.29 -7.11 12.66
CA THR A 109 -4.26 -8.16 13.01
C THR A 109 -5.25 -7.69 14.07
N GLU A 110 -4.79 -6.96 15.09
CA GLU A 110 -5.64 -6.39 16.13
C GLU A 110 -6.59 -5.33 15.57
N ILE A 111 -6.08 -4.40 14.76
CA ILE A 111 -6.91 -3.36 14.12
C ILE A 111 -7.96 -3.99 13.19
N ALA A 112 -7.55 -4.91 12.32
CA ALA A 112 -8.49 -5.59 11.42
C ALA A 112 -9.54 -6.42 12.19
N GLY A 113 -9.15 -7.07 13.29
CA GLY A 113 -10.05 -7.83 14.17
C GLY A 113 -11.07 -6.95 14.88
N THR A 114 -10.63 -5.84 15.47
CA THR A 114 -11.51 -4.91 16.20
C THR A 114 -12.54 -4.24 15.29
N LEU A 115 -12.19 -4.00 14.02
CA LEU A 115 -13.09 -3.38 13.03
C LEU A 115 -13.84 -4.38 12.15
N GLY A 116 -13.58 -5.69 12.31
CA GLY A 116 -14.29 -6.74 11.59
C GLY A 116 -13.88 -6.91 10.12
N HIS A 117 -12.67 -6.49 9.74
CA HIS A 117 -12.14 -6.64 8.38
C HIS A 117 -11.65 -8.08 8.12
N LEU A 118 -12.60 -9.01 8.03
CA LEU A 118 -12.32 -10.45 7.91
C LEU A 118 -11.47 -10.82 6.70
N GLU A 119 -11.66 -10.13 5.57
CA GLU A 119 -10.88 -10.38 4.34
C GLU A 119 -9.38 -10.14 4.54
N ILE A 120 -9.02 -9.11 5.31
CA ILE A 120 -7.62 -8.83 5.68
C ILE A 120 -7.07 -9.95 6.55
N LEU A 121 -7.81 -10.37 7.56
CA LEU A 121 -7.35 -11.42 8.48
C LEU A 121 -7.19 -12.77 7.79
N GLN A 122 -8.10 -13.13 6.88
CA GLN A 122 -8.00 -14.34 6.07
C GLN A 122 -6.74 -14.29 5.19
N TRP A 123 -6.55 -13.19 4.45
CA TRP A 123 -5.37 -13.05 3.60
C TRP A 123 -4.05 -13.11 4.39
N LEU A 124 -4.00 -12.45 5.56
CA LEU A 124 -2.84 -12.49 6.45
C LEU A 124 -2.56 -13.91 6.98
N TYR A 125 -3.61 -14.65 7.35
CA TYR A 125 -3.47 -16.02 7.84
C TYR A 125 -2.96 -16.97 6.75
N ASP A 126 -3.45 -16.80 5.51
CA ASP A 126 -3.12 -17.69 4.40
C ASP A 126 -1.76 -17.39 3.76
N HIS A 127 -1.35 -16.11 3.69
CA HIS A 127 -0.20 -15.68 2.89
C HIS A 127 0.94 -15.02 3.69
N GLN A 128 0.66 -14.47 4.88
CA GLN A 128 1.62 -13.64 5.63
C GLN A 128 1.73 -14.03 7.12
N ARG A 129 1.35 -15.26 7.48
CA ARG A 129 1.24 -15.71 8.88
C ARG A 129 2.50 -15.48 9.70
N ASP A 130 3.67 -15.71 9.11
CA ASP A 130 4.96 -15.59 9.79
C ASP A 130 5.41 -14.13 9.99
N ARG A 131 4.71 -13.18 9.35
CA ARG A 131 5.06 -11.77 9.34
C ARG A 131 4.15 -10.90 10.19
N VAL A 132 3.09 -11.46 10.75
CA VAL A 132 2.17 -10.77 11.66
C VAL A 132 1.89 -11.61 12.90
N ARG A 133 1.59 -10.94 14.01
CA ARG A 133 1.21 -11.64 15.24
C ARG A 133 -0.30 -11.84 15.29
N PHE A 134 -0.75 -13.08 15.21
CA PHE A 134 -2.12 -13.43 15.58
C PHE A 134 -2.23 -13.66 17.08
N ASP A 135 -3.32 -13.21 17.69
CA ASP A 135 -3.67 -13.66 19.03
C ASP A 135 -4.18 -15.12 19.00
N VAL A 136 -4.22 -15.75 20.18
CA VAL A 136 -4.60 -17.16 20.32
C VAL A 136 -6.06 -17.39 19.89
N ALA A 137 -6.93 -16.40 20.07
CA ALA A 137 -8.35 -16.51 19.75
C ALA A 137 -8.59 -16.52 18.23
N LEU A 138 -7.92 -15.62 17.49
CA LEU A 138 -7.94 -15.55 16.04
C LEU A 138 -7.35 -16.83 15.41
N CYS A 139 -6.23 -17.34 15.93
CA CYS A 139 -5.66 -18.61 15.46
C CYS A 139 -6.70 -19.75 15.53
N GLY A 140 -7.37 -19.90 16.67
CA GLY A 140 -8.39 -20.93 16.85
C GLY A 140 -9.62 -20.74 15.96
N ALA A 141 -9.96 -19.51 15.58
CA ALA A 141 -11.08 -19.23 14.66
C ALA A 141 -10.75 -19.67 13.23
N PHE A 142 -9.57 -19.35 12.71
CA PHE A 142 -9.14 -19.75 11.35
C PHE A 142 -8.91 -21.25 11.21
N GLU A 143 -8.39 -21.91 12.25
CA GLU A 143 -8.23 -23.38 12.27
C GLU A 143 -9.57 -24.13 12.25
N LYS A 144 -10.62 -23.57 12.87
CA LYS A 144 -11.96 -24.14 12.80
C LYS A 144 -12.56 -23.98 11.40
N GLN A 145 -12.40 -22.80 10.80
CA GLN A 145 -12.93 -22.50 9.47
C GLN A 145 -12.33 -23.40 8.39
N THR A 146 -11.02 -23.66 8.44
CA THR A 146 -10.31 -24.58 7.52
C THR A 146 -10.76 -26.04 7.71
N ARG A 147 -11.01 -26.48 8.94
CA ARG A 147 -11.58 -27.82 9.21
C ARG A 147 -13.01 -27.98 8.72
N THR A 148 -13.87 -26.97 8.89
CA THR A 148 -15.25 -27.02 8.38
C THR A 148 -15.34 -26.91 6.86
N GLY A 149 -14.41 -26.21 6.20
CA GLY A 149 -14.35 -26.13 4.74
C GLY A 149 -13.84 -27.40 4.05
N SER A 150 -13.05 -28.22 4.75
CA SER A 150 -12.54 -29.51 4.24
C SER A 150 -13.52 -30.68 4.44
N GLY A 151 -14.60 -30.49 5.20
CA GLY A 151 -15.60 -31.52 5.52
C GLY A 151 -16.68 -31.77 4.45
N VAL A 152 -16.55 -31.21 3.24
CA VAL A 152 -17.49 -31.41 2.12
C VAL A 152 -16.75 -31.92 0.88
N VAL A 153 -15.89 -32.93 1.05
CA VAL A 153 -15.53 -33.85 -0.04
C VAL A 153 -15.37 -35.24 0.56
N THR A 154 -16.15 -36.18 0.03
CA THR A 154 -16.33 -37.61 0.36
C THR A 154 -17.31 -37.96 1.47
#